data_AF-A0A0F9E3E2-F1
#
_entry.id   AF-A0A0F9E3E2-F1
#
_cell.length_a   1.000
_cell.length_b   1.000
_cell.length_c   1.000
_cell.angle_alpha   90.00
_cell.angle_beta   90.00
_cell.angle_gamma   90.00
#
_symmetry.space_group_name_H-M   'P 1'
#
loop_
_entity.id
_entity.type
_entity.pdbx_description
1 polymer ?
#
loop_
_entity_poly.entity_id
_entity_poly.type
_entity_poly.pdbx_seq_one_letter_code
_entity_poly.pdbx_strand_id
1 'polypeptide(L)'
;MFLLIRYIWTTSLLNFMVKTPDIRIIPEKNKNEFTILWMLKNNNGKCDWKEFKKNIPHSTLATNINQLLKKGLINKMKRGVYNIAVEGIKRLSKLEKGLTRKYPRIDICKVENGDELKILYIIIYNESCQWSTFPIPETLKSLRERNYDSKTLELLKINPSKLSRILINLEKRGFIKKIKRDSNITIYRETRSGYTYFNNQLENYNLGFETRFKEEKWRIQKSKRIALEFLDEFKITDEELKFHFINNILNSPDPTKDRDFYYMILLFLSWNYPSNHKNRINARNF
;
A
#
# COMPACT_ATOMS: atom_id res chain seq x y z
N MET A 1 -4.63 6.60 -21.20
CA MET A 1 -4.68 7.49 -20.01
C MET A 1 -5.24 6.82 -18.73
N PHE A 2 -6.48 6.31 -18.68
CA PHE A 2 -7.10 5.77 -17.43
C PHE A 2 -6.44 4.53 -16.80
N LEU A 3 -5.77 3.67 -17.59
CA LEU A 3 -5.10 2.46 -17.09
C LEU A 3 -3.73 2.77 -16.45
N LEU A 4 -2.99 3.75 -17.01
CA LEU A 4 -1.75 4.28 -16.43
C LEU A 4 -2.00 4.95 -15.08
N ILE A 5 -3.10 5.70 -14.97
CA ILE A 5 -3.55 6.39 -13.74
C ILE A 5 -3.80 5.39 -12.61
N ARG A 6 -4.31 4.19 -12.92
CA ARG A 6 -4.58 3.15 -11.92
C ARG A 6 -3.32 2.44 -11.44
N TYR A 7 -2.30 2.29 -12.30
CA TYR A 7 -1.04 1.60 -11.99
C TYR A 7 -0.07 2.47 -11.16
N ILE A 8 -0.03 3.79 -11.41
CA ILE A 8 0.75 4.76 -10.62
C ILE A 8 0.16 4.90 -9.21
N TRP A 9 -1.18 4.86 -9.09
CA TRP A 9 -1.87 4.92 -7.79
C TRP A 9 -1.50 3.73 -6.88
N THR A 10 -1.43 2.51 -7.40
CA THR A 10 -1.16 1.32 -6.57
C THR A 10 0.29 1.16 -6.15
N THR A 11 1.24 1.68 -6.94
CA THR A 11 2.68 1.56 -6.70
C THR A 11 3.23 2.67 -5.81
N SER A 12 2.77 3.91 -5.98
CA SER A 12 3.18 5.06 -5.14
C SER A 12 2.62 4.96 -3.71
N LEU A 13 1.36 4.50 -3.56
CA LEU A 13 0.78 4.18 -2.24
C LEU A 13 1.52 3.04 -1.53
N LEU A 14 2.06 2.05 -2.25
CA LEU A 14 2.79 0.94 -1.65
C LEU A 14 4.16 1.35 -1.11
N ASN A 15 4.84 2.30 -1.77
CA ASN A 15 6.19 2.73 -1.41
C ASN A 15 6.22 3.76 -0.27
N PHE A 16 5.15 4.56 -0.11
CA PHE A 16 5.03 5.51 1.00
C PHE A 16 4.48 4.87 2.29
N MET A 17 4.02 3.63 2.17
CA MET A 17 3.46 2.86 3.27
C MET A 17 4.56 2.34 4.19
N VAL A 18 4.67 3.05 5.31
CA VAL A 18 4.79 2.50 6.66
C VAL A 18 6.24 2.45 7.20
N LYS A 19 6.45 2.92 8.45
CA LYS A 19 7.74 2.76 9.18
C LYS A 19 7.78 1.50 10.06
N THR A 20 6.66 0.78 10.14
CA THR A 20 6.49 -0.42 10.97
C THR A 20 5.43 -1.34 10.34
N PRO A 21 5.75 -2.56 9.87
CA PRO A 21 4.74 -3.41 9.22
C PRO A 21 3.53 -3.56 10.14
N ASP A 22 2.34 -3.85 9.59
CA ASP A 22 1.24 -4.28 10.46
C ASP A 22 1.56 -5.69 10.98
N ILE A 23 2.32 -5.73 12.07
CA ILE A 23 2.96 -6.91 12.67
C ILE A 23 1.91 -7.96 13.14
N ARG A 24 0.60 -7.62 13.08
CA ARG A 24 -0.52 -8.43 13.55
C ARG A 24 -1.16 -9.32 12.47
N ILE A 25 -0.67 -9.27 11.23
CA ILE A 25 -1.17 -10.08 10.09
C ILE A 25 -0.20 -11.23 9.74
N ILE A 26 0.95 -11.33 10.42
CA ILE A 26 2.00 -12.31 10.10
C ILE A 26 1.92 -13.51 11.06
N PRO A 27 2.02 -14.76 10.58
CA PRO A 27 2.10 -15.93 11.46
C PRO A 27 3.21 -15.75 12.49
N GLU A 28 2.92 -16.00 13.78
CA GLU A 28 3.87 -15.80 14.89
C GLU A 28 5.24 -16.41 14.62
N LYS A 29 5.27 -17.58 13.99
CA LYS A 29 6.48 -18.33 13.62
C LYS A 29 7.46 -17.53 12.74
N ASN A 30 6.98 -16.60 11.92
CA ASN A 30 7.79 -15.79 11.00
C ASN A 30 7.67 -14.29 11.25
N LYS A 31 7.01 -13.87 12.34
CA LYS A 31 6.70 -12.47 12.67
C LYS A 31 7.93 -11.59 12.67
N ASN A 32 8.99 -12.03 13.35
CA ASN A 32 10.23 -11.26 13.49
C ASN A 32 11.05 -11.24 12.19
N GLU A 33 11.14 -12.38 11.49
CA GLU A 33 11.78 -12.49 10.17
C GLU A 33 11.11 -11.53 9.15
N PHE A 34 9.77 -11.57 9.06
CA PHE A 34 9.02 -10.65 8.21
C PHE A 34 9.25 -9.21 8.62
N THR A 35 9.14 -8.88 9.91
CA THR A 35 9.29 -7.51 10.41
C THR A 35 10.65 -6.93 10.03
N ILE A 36 11.72 -7.69 10.22
CA ILE A 36 13.09 -7.25 9.89
C ILE A 36 13.26 -7.05 8.38
N LEU A 37 12.87 -8.03 7.56
CA LEU A 37 12.99 -7.94 6.11
C LEU A 37 12.15 -6.80 5.53
N TRP A 38 10.93 -6.64 6.04
CA TRP A 38 10.03 -5.58 5.63
C TRP A 38 10.57 -4.19 6.02
N MET A 39 11.11 -4.04 7.24
CA MET A 39 11.72 -2.78 7.66
C MET A 39 12.91 -2.41 6.77
N LEU A 40 13.75 -3.38 6.43
CA LEU A 40 14.87 -3.16 5.52
C LEU A 40 14.41 -2.77 4.11
N LYS A 41 13.43 -3.48 3.53
CA LYS A 41 12.90 -3.17 2.20
C LYS A 41 12.36 -1.75 2.10
N ASN A 42 11.60 -1.29 3.10
CA ASN A 42 10.91 0.00 3.04
C ASN A 42 11.77 1.19 3.51
N ASN A 43 12.86 0.96 4.24
CA ASN A 43 13.82 2.01 4.60
C ASN A 43 14.98 2.11 3.59
N ASN A 44 14.68 2.21 2.29
CA ASN A 44 15.70 2.30 1.22
C ASN A 44 16.73 1.16 1.23
N GLY A 45 16.32 -0.04 1.65
CA GLY A 45 17.20 -1.20 1.79
C GLY A 45 17.98 -1.24 3.12
N LYS A 46 18.11 -0.14 3.87
CA LYS A 46 19.05 -0.01 5.00
C LYS A 46 18.32 0.31 6.30
N CYS A 47 18.75 -0.28 7.40
CA CYS A 47 18.11 -0.05 8.70
C CYS A 47 19.13 -0.18 9.84
N ASP A 48 19.01 0.72 10.82
CA ASP A 48 19.89 0.73 11.99
C ASP A 48 19.32 -0.13 13.12
N TRP A 49 20.21 -0.69 13.95
CA TRP A 49 19.85 -1.48 15.13
C TRP A 49 18.89 -0.75 16.07
N LYS A 50 19.06 0.57 16.21
CA LYS A 50 18.19 1.43 17.02
C LYS A 50 16.76 1.48 16.48
N GLU A 51 16.58 1.35 15.17
CA GLU A 51 15.26 1.37 14.53
C GLU A 51 14.52 0.05 14.77
N PHE A 52 15.22 -1.09 14.69
CA PHE A 52 14.62 -2.39 14.98
C PHE A 52 14.16 -2.55 16.44
N LYS A 53 14.90 -1.97 17.40
CA LYS A 53 14.56 -2.03 18.83
C LYS A 53 13.19 -1.43 19.15
N LYS A 54 12.64 -0.55 18.30
CA LYS A 54 11.30 0.03 18.48
C LYS A 54 10.19 -1.00 18.34
N ASN A 55 10.42 -2.08 17.59
CA ASN A 55 9.39 -3.06 17.23
C ASN A 55 9.67 -4.48 17.75
N ILE A 56 10.92 -4.80 18.10
CA ILE A 56 11.33 -6.15 18.49
C ILE A 56 12.18 -6.09 19.78
N PRO A 57 11.86 -6.89 20.82
CA PRO A 57 12.68 -6.98 22.03
C PRO A 57 14.13 -7.35 21.73
N HIS A 58 15.06 -6.83 22.54
CA HIS A 58 16.50 -6.93 22.30
C HIS A 58 17.01 -8.37 22.08
N SER A 59 16.60 -9.28 22.97
CA SER A 59 17.00 -10.70 22.94
C SER A 59 16.48 -11.40 21.68
N THR A 60 15.24 -11.11 21.30
CA THR A 60 14.60 -11.65 20.09
C THR A 60 15.24 -11.10 18.81
N LEU A 61 15.57 -9.81 18.79
CA LEU A 61 16.17 -9.15 17.63
C LEU A 61 17.54 -9.74 17.29
N ALA A 62 18.41 -9.92 18.29
CA ALA A 62 19.76 -10.45 18.07
C ALA A 62 19.74 -11.85 17.45
N THR A 63 18.91 -12.74 17.98
CA THR A 63 18.74 -14.11 17.46
C THR A 63 18.25 -14.09 16.02
N ASN A 64 17.22 -13.28 15.71
CA ASN A 64 16.66 -13.22 14.37
C ASN A 64 17.63 -12.59 13.36
N ILE A 65 18.31 -11.50 13.70
CA ILE A 65 19.33 -10.87 12.84
C ILE A 65 20.43 -11.88 12.51
N ASN A 66 20.94 -12.61 13.50
CA ASN A 66 21.99 -13.61 13.27
C ASN A 66 21.51 -14.76 12.37
N GLN A 67 20.27 -15.21 12.53
CA GLN A 67 19.68 -16.23 11.65
C GLN A 67 19.52 -15.71 10.22
N LEU A 68 19.07 -14.46 10.04
CA LEU A 68 18.91 -13.86 8.71
C LEU A 68 20.26 -13.64 8.00
N LEU A 69 21.31 -13.26 8.75
CA LEU A 69 22.68 -13.19 8.24
C LEU A 69 23.19 -14.57 7.80
N LYS A 70 23.02 -15.60 8.64
CA LYS A 70 23.42 -16.99 8.31
C LYS A 70 22.70 -17.53 7.07
N LYS A 71 21.43 -17.15 6.88
CA LYS A 71 20.62 -17.54 5.72
C LYS A 71 20.91 -16.69 4.46
N GLY A 72 21.79 -15.70 4.54
CA GLY A 72 22.08 -14.78 3.43
C GLY A 72 20.92 -13.88 3.03
N LEU A 73 19.93 -13.67 3.91
CA LEU A 73 18.75 -12.85 3.62
C LEU A 73 19.00 -11.35 3.85
N ILE A 74 19.98 -11.03 4.70
CA ILE A 74 20.41 -9.67 5.01
C ILE A 74 21.93 -9.63 5.05
N ASN A 75 22.50 -8.44 4.83
CA ASN A 75 23.93 -8.17 4.86
C ASN A 75 24.25 -7.16 5.97
N LYS A 76 25.34 -7.39 6.69
CA LYS A 76 25.86 -6.43 7.68
C LYS A 76 26.84 -5.49 6.97
N MET A 77 26.51 -4.20 6.90
CA MET A 77 27.39 -3.22 6.25
C MET A 77 28.41 -2.64 7.23
N LYS A 78 27.94 -2.21 8.40
CA LYS A 78 28.75 -1.63 9.47
C LYS A 78 28.19 -2.05 10.83
N ARG A 79 28.87 -1.70 11.92
CA ARG A 79 28.39 -2.00 13.28
C ARG A 79 26.98 -1.41 13.47
N GLY A 80 26.00 -2.28 13.63
CA GLY A 80 24.60 -1.89 13.85
C GLY A 80 23.83 -1.46 12.60
N VAL A 81 24.40 -1.56 11.39
CA VAL A 81 23.74 -1.17 10.14
C VAL A 81 23.60 -2.37 9.21
N TYR A 82 22.38 -2.63 8.77
CA TYR A 82 22.02 -3.80 7.98
C TYR A 82 21.37 -3.41 6.65
N ASN A 83 21.55 -4.23 5.61
CA ASN A 83 20.91 -4.09 4.31
C ASN A 83 20.17 -5.38 3.94
N ILE A 84 19.07 -5.30 3.18
CA ILE A 84 18.40 -6.49 2.64
C ILE A 84 19.17 -7.06 1.44
N ALA A 85 19.33 -8.38 1.39
CA ALA A 85 19.88 -9.07 0.22
C ALA A 85 18.78 -9.37 -0.80
N VAL A 86 19.16 -9.70 -2.04
CA VAL A 86 18.21 -10.08 -3.10
C VAL A 86 17.38 -11.30 -2.68
N GLU A 87 18.01 -12.25 -2.00
CA GLU A 87 17.41 -13.44 -1.40
C GLU A 87 16.39 -13.06 -0.32
N GLY A 88 16.70 -12.03 0.47
CA GLY A 88 15.80 -11.43 1.44
C GLY A 88 14.54 -10.84 0.80
N ILE A 89 14.68 -10.13 -0.32
CA ILE A 89 13.54 -9.59 -1.09
C ILE A 89 12.67 -10.74 -1.63
N LYS A 90 13.29 -11.77 -2.22
CA LYS A 90 12.58 -12.96 -2.70
C LYS A 90 11.85 -13.68 -1.57
N ARG A 91 12.48 -13.81 -0.40
CA ARG A 91 11.89 -14.42 0.79
C ARG A 91 10.71 -13.60 1.31
N LEU A 92 10.86 -12.28 1.41
CA LEU A 92 9.79 -11.39 1.79
C LEU A 92 8.61 -11.48 0.83
N SER A 93 8.84 -11.52 -0.48
CA SER A 93 7.78 -11.74 -1.47
C SER A 93 7.05 -13.08 -1.28
N LYS A 94 7.76 -14.16 -0.92
CA LYS A 94 7.13 -15.44 -0.59
C LYS A 94 6.27 -15.35 0.68
N LEU A 95 6.76 -14.63 1.70
CA LEU A 95 5.99 -14.38 2.92
C LEU A 95 4.75 -13.52 2.62
N GLU A 96 4.88 -12.49 1.80
CA GLU A 96 3.78 -11.63 1.32
C GLU A 96 2.75 -12.42 0.51
N LYS A 97 3.16 -13.34 -0.36
CA LYS A 97 2.24 -14.21 -1.12
C LYS A 97 1.45 -15.17 -0.23
N GLY A 98 1.96 -15.54 0.95
CA GLY A 98 1.19 -16.30 1.96
C GLY A 98 0.10 -15.47 2.66
N LEU A 99 0.20 -14.14 2.59
CA LEU A 99 -0.77 -13.17 3.11
C LEU A 99 -1.83 -12.87 2.04
N THR A 100 -2.49 -13.90 1.51
CA THR A 100 -3.39 -13.79 0.34
C THR A 100 -4.64 -12.94 0.54
N ARG A 101 -4.94 -12.44 1.75
CA ARG A 101 -6.10 -11.58 2.01
C ARG A 101 -5.75 -10.49 3.01
N LYS A 102 -5.93 -9.22 2.61
CA LYS A 102 -5.76 -8.07 3.51
C LYS A 102 -7.00 -7.97 4.40
N TYR A 103 -6.84 -8.32 5.68
CA TYR A 103 -7.91 -8.24 6.69
C TYR A 103 -7.92 -6.86 7.39
N PRO A 104 -9.09 -6.41 7.88
CA PRO A 104 -9.22 -5.14 8.59
C PRO A 104 -8.42 -5.12 9.89
N ARG A 105 -7.90 -3.95 10.24
CA ARG A 105 -7.25 -3.75 11.54
C ARG A 105 -8.27 -3.98 12.66
N ILE A 106 -7.83 -4.59 13.76
CA ILE A 106 -8.66 -4.88 14.93
C ILE A 106 -9.34 -3.63 15.50
N ASP A 107 -8.71 -2.46 15.34
CA ASP A 107 -9.25 -1.20 15.87
C ASP A 107 -10.51 -0.74 15.11
N ILE A 108 -10.63 -1.11 13.82
CA ILE A 108 -11.87 -0.96 13.04
C ILE A 108 -12.98 -1.88 13.58
N CYS A 109 -12.59 -2.99 14.21
CA CYS A 109 -13.55 -3.96 14.73
C CYS A 109 -14.25 -3.52 16.02
N LYS A 110 -13.76 -2.46 16.67
CA LYS A 110 -14.21 -2.00 17.98
C LYS A 110 -15.16 -0.80 17.95
N VAL A 111 -15.36 -0.21 16.77
CA VAL A 111 -16.26 0.94 16.62
C VAL A 111 -17.70 0.48 16.43
N GLU A 112 -18.66 1.38 16.70
CA GLU A 112 -20.09 1.09 16.71
C GLU A 112 -20.60 0.51 15.37
N ASN A 113 -20.05 1.00 14.24
CA ASN A 113 -20.29 0.49 12.89
C ASN A 113 -19.20 -0.50 12.40
N GLY A 114 -18.53 -1.18 13.32
CA GLY A 114 -17.31 -1.94 13.03
C GLY A 114 -17.47 -3.01 11.96
N ASP A 115 -18.61 -3.70 11.87
CA ASP A 115 -18.83 -4.71 10.84
C ASP A 115 -19.02 -4.11 9.43
N GLU A 116 -19.66 -2.95 9.33
CA GLU A 116 -19.80 -2.24 8.05
C GLU A 116 -18.43 -1.75 7.55
N LEU A 117 -17.63 -1.19 8.44
CA LEU A 117 -16.27 -0.73 8.12
C LEU A 117 -15.31 -1.89 7.84
N LYS A 118 -15.46 -3.03 8.54
CA LYS A 118 -14.73 -4.26 8.21
C LYS A 118 -15.02 -4.70 6.78
N ILE A 119 -16.29 -4.73 6.39
CA ILE A 119 -16.72 -5.17 5.05
C ILE A 119 -16.16 -4.22 3.98
N LEU A 120 -16.27 -2.91 4.18
CA LEU A 120 -15.71 -1.91 3.27
C LEU A 120 -14.19 -2.00 3.18
N TYR A 121 -13.49 -2.16 4.30
CA TYR A 121 -12.04 -2.37 4.31
C TYR A 121 -11.67 -3.59 3.46
N ILE A 122 -12.33 -4.74 3.67
CA ILE A 122 -12.03 -5.97 2.93
C ILE A 122 -12.21 -5.74 1.43
N ILE A 123 -13.30 -5.09 1.01
CA ILE A 123 -13.56 -4.81 -0.41
C ILE A 123 -12.54 -3.83 -1.00
N ILE A 124 -12.21 -2.75 -0.28
CA ILE A 124 -11.27 -1.71 -0.73
C ILE A 124 -9.86 -2.28 -0.87
N TYR A 125 -9.36 -2.97 0.14
CA TYR A 125 -7.97 -3.43 0.18
C TYR A 125 -7.67 -4.61 -0.73
N ASN A 126 -8.69 -5.40 -1.08
CA ASN A 126 -8.56 -6.51 -2.04
C ASN A 126 -9.05 -6.11 -3.45
N GLU A 127 -9.40 -4.83 -3.69
CA GLU A 127 -9.94 -4.22 -4.93
C GLU A 127 -11.28 -4.79 -5.43
N SER A 128 -11.59 -6.02 -5.05
CA SER A 128 -12.86 -6.70 -5.27
C SER A 128 -12.91 -7.96 -4.40
N CYS A 129 -14.09 -8.38 -3.98
CA CYS A 129 -14.26 -9.56 -3.12
C CYS A 129 -15.44 -10.42 -3.55
N GLN A 130 -15.30 -11.73 -3.39
CA GLN A 130 -16.44 -12.66 -3.44
C GLN A 130 -17.00 -12.85 -2.04
N TRP A 131 -18.20 -13.42 -1.92
CA TRP A 131 -18.80 -13.72 -0.63
C TRP A 131 -17.91 -14.63 0.25
N SER A 132 -17.23 -15.61 -0.37
CA SER A 132 -16.26 -16.51 0.26
C SER A 132 -14.96 -15.84 0.75
N THR A 133 -14.79 -14.55 0.44
CA THR A 133 -13.60 -13.77 0.87
C THR A 133 -13.78 -13.21 2.28
N PHE A 134 -15.01 -12.99 2.72
CA PHE A 134 -15.29 -12.40 4.03
C PHE A 134 -15.00 -13.38 5.17
N PRO A 135 -14.50 -12.91 6.32
CA PRO A 135 -14.15 -13.70 7.50
C PRO A 135 -15.41 -14.22 8.24
N ILE A 136 -16.08 -15.18 7.64
CA ILE A 136 -17.17 -15.96 8.24
C ILE A 136 -16.61 -17.21 8.97
N PRO A 137 -17.33 -17.81 9.92
CA PRO A 137 -16.84 -18.95 10.73
C PRO A 137 -16.13 -20.04 9.90
N GLU A 138 -16.69 -20.40 8.76
CA GLU A 138 -16.22 -21.45 7.86
C GLU A 138 -14.89 -21.07 7.19
N THR A 139 -14.75 -19.80 6.77
CA THR A 139 -13.52 -19.28 6.14
C THR A 139 -12.40 -19.02 7.15
N LEU A 140 -12.75 -18.73 8.40
CA LEU A 140 -11.80 -18.49 9.49
C LEU A 140 -11.08 -19.77 9.94
N LYS A 141 -11.62 -20.97 9.63
CA LYS A 141 -10.95 -22.25 9.89
C LYS A 141 -9.56 -22.30 9.24
N SER A 142 -9.44 -21.78 8.01
CA SER A 142 -8.17 -21.66 7.28
C SER A 142 -7.20 -20.61 7.86
N LEU A 143 -7.69 -19.67 8.67
CA LEU A 143 -6.86 -18.71 9.40
C LEU A 143 -6.41 -19.27 10.74
N ARG A 144 -7.22 -20.11 11.40
CA ARG A 144 -6.82 -20.80 12.64
C ARG A 144 -5.57 -21.67 12.43
N GLU A 145 -5.49 -22.33 11.27
CA GLU A 145 -4.31 -23.11 10.82
C GLU A 145 -3.06 -22.26 10.57
N ARG A 146 -3.19 -20.92 10.52
CA ARG A 146 -2.09 -19.96 10.32
C ARG A 146 -1.60 -19.30 11.62
N ASN A 147 -1.95 -19.87 12.78
CA ASN A 147 -1.57 -19.39 14.12
C ASN A 147 -2.02 -17.95 14.44
N TYR A 148 -3.26 -17.59 14.09
CA TYR A 148 -3.91 -16.39 14.59
C TYR A 148 -4.44 -16.63 16.02
N ASP A 149 -4.34 -15.66 16.92
CA ASP A 149 -4.88 -15.78 18.27
C ASP A 149 -6.42 -15.76 18.25
N SER A 150 -7.02 -16.53 19.16
CA SER A 150 -8.48 -16.74 19.21
C SER A 150 -9.26 -15.43 19.35
N LYS A 151 -8.71 -14.44 20.07
CA LYS A 151 -9.34 -13.14 20.30
C LYS A 151 -9.37 -12.28 19.03
N THR A 152 -8.31 -12.28 18.24
CA THR A 152 -8.30 -11.58 16.93
C THR A 152 -9.27 -12.23 15.94
N LEU A 153 -9.34 -13.56 15.92
CA LEU A 153 -10.29 -14.27 15.04
C LEU A 153 -11.74 -13.94 15.37
N GLU A 154 -12.09 -13.81 16.66
CA GLU A 154 -13.43 -13.36 17.07
C GLU A 154 -13.74 -11.93 16.65
N LEU A 155 -12.77 -11.02 16.72
CA LEU A 155 -12.96 -9.62 16.32
C LEU A 155 -13.12 -9.46 14.80
N LEU A 156 -12.49 -10.34 14.02
CA LEU A 156 -12.63 -10.39 12.57
C LEU A 156 -13.90 -11.10 12.11
N LYS A 157 -14.51 -11.94 12.94
CA LYS A 157 -15.68 -12.74 12.62
C LYS A 157 -16.88 -11.85 12.26
N ILE A 158 -17.46 -12.11 11.10
CA ILE A 158 -18.72 -11.50 10.68
C ILE A 158 -19.78 -12.60 10.64
N ASN A 159 -20.93 -12.35 11.27
CA ASN A 159 -22.07 -13.27 11.18
C ASN A 159 -22.58 -13.30 9.71
N PRO A 160 -22.74 -14.49 9.08
CA PRO A 160 -23.21 -14.60 7.70
C PRO A 160 -24.53 -13.86 7.39
N SER A 161 -25.51 -13.90 8.29
CA SER A 161 -26.78 -13.19 8.09
C SER A 161 -26.60 -11.66 8.16
N LYS A 162 -25.72 -11.20 9.05
CA LYS A 162 -25.34 -9.79 9.19
C LYS A 162 -24.56 -9.30 7.96
N LEU A 163 -23.65 -10.12 7.44
CA LEU A 163 -22.87 -9.84 6.22
C LEU A 163 -23.80 -9.57 5.02
N SER A 164 -24.75 -10.48 4.76
CA SER A 164 -25.69 -10.33 3.64
C SER A 164 -26.53 -9.05 3.78
N ARG A 165 -27.03 -8.75 4.98
CA ARG A 165 -27.80 -7.53 5.25
C ARG A 165 -26.95 -6.26 5.03
N ILE A 166 -25.71 -6.24 5.51
CA ILE A 166 -24.81 -5.09 5.34
C ILE A 166 -24.45 -4.91 3.86
N LEU A 167 -24.13 -5.97 3.13
CA LEU A 167 -23.82 -5.88 1.69
C LEU A 167 -24.98 -5.30 0.89
N ILE A 168 -26.22 -5.73 1.18
CA ILE A 168 -27.43 -5.16 0.56
C ILE A 168 -27.55 -3.67 0.91
N ASN A 169 -27.32 -3.28 2.15
CA ASN A 169 -27.41 -1.88 2.57
C ASN A 169 -26.33 -1.02 1.90
N LEU A 170 -25.08 -1.50 1.86
CA LEU A 170 -23.96 -0.83 1.18
C LEU A 170 -24.22 -0.69 -0.32
N GLU A 171 -24.85 -1.68 -0.96
CA GLU A 171 -25.26 -1.62 -2.36
C GLU A 171 -26.37 -0.59 -2.58
N LYS A 172 -27.43 -0.62 -1.75
CA LYS A 172 -28.53 0.37 -1.79
C LYS A 172 -28.05 1.81 -1.59
N ARG A 173 -27.08 2.03 -0.71
CA ARG A 173 -26.44 3.33 -0.47
C ARG A 173 -25.45 3.73 -1.57
N GLY A 174 -25.22 2.87 -2.56
CA GLY A 174 -24.29 3.10 -3.65
C GLY A 174 -22.83 3.16 -3.19
N PHE A 175 -22.46 2.49 -2.09
CA PHE A 175 -21.09 2.43 -1.57
C PHE A 175 -20.31 1.28 -2.20
N ILE A 176 -20.99 0.21 -2.55
CA ILE A 176 -20.42 -0.91 -3.31
C ILE A 176 -21.30 -1.20 -4.52
N LYS A 177 -20.73 -1.88 -5.50
CA LYS A 177 -21.45 -2.40 -6.66
C LYS A 177 -21.26 -3.90 -6.80
N LYS A 178 -22.31 -4.58 -7.25
CA LYS A 178 -22.31 -6.00 -7.56
C LYS A 178 -22.00 -6.21 -9.04
N ILE A 179 -20.94 -6.95 -9.31
CA ILE A 179 -20.50 -7.33 -10.66
C ILE A 179 -20.68 -8.84 -10.78
N LYS A 180 -21.52 -9.28 -11.73
CA LYS A 180 -21.61 -10.69 -12.11
C LYS A 180 -20.53 -10.96 -13.17
N ARG A 181 -19.62 -11.89 -12.90
CA ARG A 181 -18.66 -12.37 -13.92
C ARG A 181 -19.21 -13.58 -14.68
N ASP A 182 -19.79 -14.54 -13.95
CA ASP A 182 -20.42 -15.76 -14.46
C ASP A 182 -21.77 -15.99 -13.76
N SER A 183 -22.58 -16.94 -14.24
CA SER A 183 -23.95 -17.22 -13.77
C SER A 183 -24.06 -17.41 -12.25
N ASN A 184 -22.99 -17.88 -11.58
CA ASN A 184 -22.97 -18.12 -10.13
C ASN A 184 -21.93 -17.31 -9.34
N ILE A 185 -21.16 -16.41 -9.97
CA ILE A 185 -20.08 -15.67 -9.27
C ILE A 185 -20.44 -14.19 -9.14
N THR A 186 -20.73 -13.81 -7.89
CA THR A 186 -20.90 -12.41 -7.48
C THR A 186 -19.58 -11.84 -6.96
N ILE A 187 -19.18 -10.70 -7.52
CA ILE A 187 -18.03 -9.91 -7.05
C ILE A 187 -18.53 -8.55 -6.57
N TYR A 188 -18.14 -8.17 -5.36
CA TYR A 188 -18.36 -6.85 -4.79
C TYR A 188 -17.15 -5.97 -5.08
N ARG A 189 -17.38 -4.75 -5.54
CA ARG A 189 -16.34 -3.74 -5.75
C ARG A 189 -16.75 -2.43 -5.10
N GLU A 190 -15.79 -1.68 -4.59
CA GLU A 190 -16.03 -0.36 -4.02
C GLU A 190 -16.45 0.65 -5.11
N THR A 191 -17.07 1.73 -4.66
CA THR A 191 -17.37 2.91 -5.46
C THR A 191 -16.69 4.13 -4.83
N ARG A 192 -16.59 5.24 -5.58
CA ARG A 192 -16.03 6.50 -5.07
C ARG A 192 -16.75 7.00 -3.81
N SER A 193 -18.08 6.85 -3.76
CA SER A 193 -18.93 7.18 -2.60
C SER A 193 -18.61 6.28 -1.41
N GLY A 194 -18.46 4.97 -1.62
CA GLY A 194 -18.09 4.02 -0.57
C GLY A 194 -16.69 4.29 0.02
N TYR A 195 -15.71 4.62 -0.83
CA TYR A 195 -14.38 5.00 -0.38
C TYR A 195 -14.40 6.31 0.43
N THR A 196 -15.18 7.29 0.00
CA THR A 196 -15.33 8.57 0.70
C THR A 196 -15.98 8.36 2.07
N TYR A 197 -17.07 7.60 2.12
CA TYR A 197 -17.74 7.24 3.37
C TYR A 197 -16.81 6.50 4.33
N PHE A 198 -16.09 5.49 3.83
CA PHE A 198 -15.15 4.71 4.61
C PHE A 198 -14.08 5.61 5.26
N ASN A 199 -13.50 6.54 4.51
CA ASN A 199 -12.53 7.49 5.06
C ASN A 199 -13.16 8.42 6.10
N ASN A 200 -14.32 9.03 5.80
CA ASN A 200 -15.04 9.91 6.73
C ASN A 200 -15.30 9.22 8.08
N GLN A 201 -15.64 7.93 8.05
CA GLN A 201 -15.83 7.16 9.28
C GLN A 201 -14.51 6.95 10.04
N LEU A 202 -13.39 6.68 9.36
CA LEU A 202 -12.08 6.58 10.02
C LEU A 202 -11.65 7.91 10.66
N GLU A 203 -11.97 9.05 10.01
CA GLU A 203 -11.69 10.40 10.53
C GLU A 203 -12.41 10.62 11.87
N ASN A 204 -13.70 10.27 11.90
CA ASN A 204 -14.54 10.45 13.08
C ASN A 204 -14.07 9.66 14.30
N TYR A 205 -13.39 8.53 14.11
CA TYR A 205 -12.87 7.70 15.20
C TYR A 205 -11.41 8.02 15.56
N ASN A 206 -10.81 9.04 14.96
CA ASN A 206 -9.42 9.44 15.16
C ASN A 206 -8.45 8.24 15.09
N LEU A 207 -8.78 7.26 14.21
CA LEU A 207 -8.00 6.03 14.03
C LEU A 207 -6.75 6.25 13.16
N GLY A 208 -6.22 7.48 13.17
CA GLY A 208 -4.82 7.81 12.97
C GLY A 208 -4.23 7.43 11.61
N PHE A 209 -4.84 7.92 10.53
CA PHE A 209 -4.28 7.85 9.16
C PHE A 209 -4.25 9.20 8.42
N GLU A 210 -4.88 10.25 8.94
CA GLU A 210 -5.29 11.39 8.11
C GLU A 210 -4.30 12.51 7.88
N THR A 211 -3.47 12.92 8.82
CA THR A 211 -2.63 14.12 8.57
C THR A 211 -1.69 13.90 7.39
N ARG A 212 -0.99 12.77 7.36
CA ARG A 212 -0.05 12.45 6.26
C ARG A 212 -0.74 12.03 4.97
N PHE A 213 -1.90 11.35 5.03
CA PHE A 213 -2.62 10.96 3.82
C PHE A 213 -3.34 12.15 3.19
N LYS A 214 -3.85 13.08 4.00
CA LYS A 214 -4.43 14.35 3.54
C LYS A 214 -3.35 15.25 2.95
N GLU A 215 -2.20 15.37 3.61
CA GLU A 215 -1.02 16.07 3.09
C GLU A 215 -0.53 15.44 1.77
N GLU A 216 -0.40 14.12 1.71
CA GLU A 216 0.10 13.41 0.53
C GLU A 216 -0.91 13.41 -0.61
N LYS A 217 -2.21 13.23 -0.33
CA LYS A 217 -3.29 13.37 -1.32
C LYS A 217 -3.35 14.79 -1.84
N TRP A 218 -3.22 15.79 -0.98
CA TRP A 218 -3.17 17.19 -1.37
C TRP A 218 -1.91 17.48 -2.20
N ARG A 219 -0.75 16.94 -1.80
CA ARG A 219 0.51 17.02 -2.56
C ARG A 219 0.33 16.42 -3.95
N ILE A 220 -0.13 15.18 -4.06
CA ILE A 220 -0.37 14.50 -5.34
C ILE A 220 -1.35 15.28 -6.22
N GLN A 221 -2.45 15.78 -5.66
CA GLN A 221 -3.43 16.58 -6.41
C GLN A 221 -2.84 17.91 -6.89
N LYS A 222 -2.08 18.58 -6.03
CA LYS A 222 -1.40 19.84 -6.33
C LYS A 222 -0.31 19.65 -7.38
N SER A 223 0.60 18.69 -7.20
CA SER A 223 1.66 18.36 -8.15
C SER A 223 1.09 17.92 -9.50
N LYS A 224 -0.02 17.19 -9.51
CA LYS A 224 -0.73 16.83 -10.76
C LYS A 224 -1.29 18.05 -11.48
N ARG A 225 -1.95 18.97 -10.77
CA ARG A 225 -2.52 20.19 -11.38
C ARG A 225 -1.41 21.03 -12.00
N ILE A 226 -0.34 21.26 -11.25
CA ILE A 226 0.80 22.06 -11.71
C ILE A 226 1.51 21.39 -12.90
N ALA A 227 1.67 20.06 -12.89
CA ALA A 227 2.26 19.35 -14.01
C ALA A 227 1.43 19.51 -15.30
N LEU A 228 0.10 19.49 -15.20
CA LEU A 228 -0.79 19.68 -16.36
C LEU A 228 -0.74 21.12 -16.87
N GLU A 229 -0.79 22.11 -15.98
CA GLU A 229 -0.64 23.54 -16.33
C GLU A 229 0.67 23.79 -17.09
N PHE A 230 1.79 23.23 -16.60
CA PHE A 230 3.10 23.35 -17.25
C PHE A 230 3.13 22.64 -18.63
N LEU A 231 2.58 21.43 -18.74
CA LEU A 231 2.53 20.72 -20.02
C LEU A 231 1.70 21.48 -21.07
N ASP A 232 0.59 22.10 -20.64
CA ASP A 232 -0.28 22.89 -21.50
C ASP A 232 0.40 24.21 -21.94
N GLU A 233 1.09 24.89 -21.02
CA GLU A 233 1.85 26.13 -21.29
C GLU A 233 2.93 25.91 -22.36
N PHE A 234 3.68 24.82 -22.26
CA PHE A 234 4.72 24.45 -23.23
C PHE A 234 4.19 23.66 -24.43
N LYS A 235 2.85 23.50 -24.55
CA LYS A 235 2.16 22.80 -25.65
C LYS A 235 2.71 21.40 -25.91
N ILE A 236 3.07 20.68 -24.85
CA ILE A 236 3.62 19.33 -24.95
C ILE A 236 2.48 18.36 -25.22
N THR A 237 2.46 17.78 -26.42
CA THR A 237 1.37 16.89 -26.87
C THR A 237 1.72 15.40 -26.79
N ASP A 238 3.01 15.05 -26.70
CA ASP A 238 3.51 13.67 -26.65
C ASP A 238 3.07 12.95 -25.36
N GLU A 239 2.25 11.90 -25.50
CA GLU A 239 1.68 11.16 -24.37
C GLU A 239 2.71 10.34 -23.58
N GLU A 240 3.77 9.85 -24.21
CA GLU A 240 4.83 9.09 -23.53
C GLU A 240 5.69 10.02 -22.68
N LEU A 241 6.05 11.18 -23.23
CA LEU A 241 6.75 12.23 -22.51
C LEU A 241 5.92 12.76 -21.33
N LYS A 242 4.64 13.03 -21.53
CA LYS A 242 3.71 13.43 -20.45
C LYS A 242 3.69 12.41 -19.32
N PHE A 243 3.64 11.12 -19.66
CA PHE A 243 3.64 10.05 -18.66
C PHE A 243 4.93 10.05 -17.83
N HIS A 244 6.09 10.10 -18.48
CA HIS A 244 7.37 10.13 -17.77
C HIS A 244 7.54 11.40 -16.94
N PHE A 245 7.05 12.54 -17.42
CA PHE A 245 7.08 13.81 -16.70
C PHE A 245 6.24 13.79 -15.43
N ILE A 246 4.98 13.35 -15.55
CA ILE A 246 4.09 13.21 -14.40
C ILE A 246 4.66 12.20 -13.39
N ASN A 247 5.22 11.08 -13.87
CA ASN A 247 5.83 10.10 -12.98
C ASN A 247 7.06 10.65 -12.25
N ASN A 248 7.91 11.43 -12.94
CA ASN A 248 9.05 12.08 -12.31
C ASN A 248 8.60 13.10 -11.26
N ILE A 249 7.59 13.93 -11.55
CA ILE A 249 7.03 14.89 -10.60
C ILE A 249 6.47 14.22 -9.34
N LEU A 250 5.71 13.14 -9.49
CA LEU A 250 5.09 12.45 -8.35
C LEU A 250 6.10 11.82 -7.39
N ASN A 251 7.24 11.38 -7.93
CA ASN A 251 8.33 10.74 -7.17
C ASN A 251 9.41 11.72 -6.69
N SER A 252 9.35 12.98 -7.11
CA SER A 252 10.31 14.02 -6.72
C SER A 252 9.75 14.88 -5.57
N PRO A 253 10.61 15.45 -4.68
CA PRO A 253 10.16 16.40 -3.68
C PRO A 253 9.55 17.66 -4.29
N ASP A 254 8.81 18.43 -3.49
CA ASP A 254 8.31 19.73 -3.94
C ASP A 254 9.49 20.70 -4.14
N PRO A 255 9.50 21.52 -5.21
CA PRO A 255 10.58 22.47 -5.45
C PRO A 255 10.64 23.50 -4.32
N THR A 256 11.82 23.63 -3.71
CA THR A 256 12.05 24.60 -2.63
C THR A 256 12.41 25.99 -3.15
N LYS A 257 12.93 26.10 -4.38
CA LYS A 257 13.24 27.34 -5.12
C LYS A 257 13.12 27.11 -6.63
N ASP A 258 12.78 28.19 -7.35
CA ASP A 258 12.66 28.27 -8.82
C ASP A 258 11.92 27.09 -9.47
N ARG A 259 10.58 27.19 -9.42
CA ARG A 259 9.65 26.14 -9.86
C ARG A 259 9.85 25.77 -11.32
N ASP A 260 10.06 26.76 -12.19
CA ASP A 260 10.04 26.56 -13.64
C ASP A 260 11.34 25.88 -14.09
N PHE A 261 12.47 26.30 -13.54
CA PHE A 261 13.76 25.63 -13.76
C PHE A 261 13.73 24.17 -13.27
N TYR A 262 13.14 23.94 -12.09
CA TYR A 262 12.99 22.58 -11.55
C TYR A 262 12.16 21.67 -12.46
N TYR A 263 11.03 22.16 -12.99
CA TYR A 263 10.20 21.39 -13.91
C TYR A 263 10.83 21.23 -15.29
N MET A 264 11.61 22.21 -15.76
CA MET A 264 12.41 22.03 -16.97
C MET A 264 13.44 20.91 -16.82
N ILE A 265 14.11 20.79 -15.67
CA ILE A 265 15.01 19.65 -15.38
C ILE A 265 14.25 18.33 -15.41
N LEU A 266 13.08 18.26 -14.75
CA LEU A 266 12.29 17.02 -14.74
C LEU A 266 11.79 16.66 -16.14
N LEU A 267 11.42 17.65 -16.95
CA LEU A 267 11.02 17.46 -18.35
C LEU A 267 12.19 16.95 -19.20
N PHE A 268 13.39 17.51 -19.02
CA PHE A 268 14.61 17.05 -19.69
C PHE A 268 14.91 15.58 -19.36
N LEU A 269 14.77 15.19 -18.09
CA LEU A 269 14.95 13.81 -17.65
C LEU A 269 13.88 12.88 -18.24
N SER A 270 12.64 13.35 -18.35
CA SER A 270 11.55 12.61 -18.98
C SER A 270 11.74 12.44 -20.48
N TRP A 271 12.33 13.42 -21.15
CA TRP A 271 12.68 13.34 -22.57
C TRP A 271 13.78 12.32 -22.84
N ASN A 272 14.72 12.20 -21.90
CA ASN A 272 15.85 11.29 -21.98
C ASN A 272 15.59 9.91 -21.35
N TYR A 273 14.33 9.59 -21.04
CA TYR A 273 13.96 8.33 -20.43
C TYR A 273 14.46 7.15 -21.28
N PRO A 274 14.89 6.02 -20.69
CA PRO A 274 15.45 4.89 -21.44
C PRO A 274 14.52 4.32 -22.52
N SER A 275 13.20 4.48 -22.46
CA SER A 275 12.34 4.05 -23.57
C SER A 275 12.48 4.91 -24.83
N ASN A 276 12.97 6.14 -24.70
CA ASN A 276 13.01 7.15 -25.76
C ASN A 276 14.40 7.33 -26.40
N HIS A 277 15.21 6.26 -26.44
CA HIS A 277 16.62 6.27 -26.88
C HIS A 277 16.87 6.92 -28.26
N LYS A 278 15.89 6.93 -29.16
CA LYS A 278 16.04 7.46 -30.53
C LYS A 278 15.90 8.99 -30.62
N ASN A 279 15.23 9.62 -29.67
CA ASN A 279 14.89 11.05 -29.69
C ASN A 279 15.48 11.81 -28.50
N ARG A 280 16.65 11.36 -28.01
CA ARG A 280 17.33 12.01 -26.88
C ARG A 280 17.78 13.42 -27.23
N ILE A 281 17.40 14.36 -26.39
CA ILE A 281 17.83 15.75 -26.51
C ILE A 281 19.01 15.96 -25.57
N ASN A 282 20.09 16.55 -26.10
CA ASN A 282 21.24 16.94 -25.29
C ASN A 282 20.96 18.26 -24.56
N ALA A 283 21.71 18.56 -23.50
CA ALA A 283 21.49 19.79 -22.71
C ALA A 283 21.74 21.11 -23.49
N ARG A 284 22.31 21.05 -24.71
CA ARG A 284 22.53 22.23 -25.56
C ARG A 284 21.36 22.51 -26.51
N ASN A 285 20.50 21.52 -26.72
CA ASN A 285 19.38 21.56 -27.66
C ASN A 285 18.02 21.54 -26.94
N PHE A 286 18.02 21.54 -25.61
CA PHE A 286 16.84 21.60 -24.74
C PHE A 286 16.71 23.02 -24.18
#